data_AF-A0A3M3X730-F1
#
_entry.id   AF-A0A3M3X730-F1
#
_cell.length_a   1.000
_cell.length_b   1.000
_cell.length_c   1.000
_cell.angle_alpha   90.00
_cell.angle_beta   90.00
_cell.angle_gamma   90.00
#
_symmetry.space_group_name_H-M   'P 1'
#
loop_
_entity.id
_entity.type
_entity.pdbx_description
1 polymer ?
#
loop_
_entity_poly.entity_id
_entity_poly.type
_entity_poly.pdbx_seq_one_letter_code
_entity_poly.pdbx_strand_id
1 'polypeptide(L)'
;MINFNDVFGTKKVDQDKNKPEMVYFKNKEEAERETGYFKVSSIQVTPELAKSILSFVQRNGLQTFAQISKKKTSYNHYTLKFTMRQYYASPGRGNHYKYCWIERGVTQGNLTSLRKTTITRRTDANGEIVRTEHGPSEMDSFQYDLVKSKTPDLNQLYFWICQKYPNHLKRMSYERIMPSYLEGVELTVDDYKTPVFDDYPRD
;
A
#
# COMPACT_ATOMS: atom_id res chain seq x y z
N MET A 1 53.43 -10.30 -8.56
CA MET A 1 52.75 -9.09 -8.06
C MET A 1 51.26 -9.33 -8.24
N ILE A 2 50.51 -9.57 -7.16
CA ILE A 2 49.07 -9.83 -7.24
C ILE A 2 48.37 -8.47 -7.38
N ASN A 3 47.57 -8.30 -8.43
CA ASN A 3 46.82 -7.08 -8.69
C ASN A 3 45.60 -7.05 -7.75
N PHE A 4 45.68 -6.25 -6.68
CA PHE A 4 44.65 -6.17 -5.63
C PHE A 4 43.30 -5.61 -6.12
N ASN A 5 43.23 -5.09 -7.35
CA ASN A 5 42.00 -4.59 -7.96
C ASN A 5 41.09 -5.69 -8.56
N ASP A 6 41.56 -6.92 -8.70
CA ASP A 6 40.74 -8.06 -9.18
C ASP A 6 40.10 -8.89 -8.05
N VAL A 7 40.47 -8.63 -6.78
CA VAL A 7 39.99 -9.42 -5.61
C VAL A 7 38.82 -8.74 -4.89
N PHE A 8 38.71 -7.42 -4.98
CA PHE A 8 37.59 -6.68 -4.43
C PHE A 8 36.83 -6.04 -5.58
N GLY A 9 35.73 -6.70 -5.95
CA GLY A 9 34.85 -6.29 -7.03
C GLY A 9 34.67 -4.78 -7.08
N THR A 10 34.86 -4.23 -8.27
CA THR A 10 34.64 -2.84 -8.62
C THR A 10 33.43 -2.29 -7.88
N LYS A 11 33.66 -1.24 -7.07
CA LYS A 11 32.59 -0.46 -6.43
C LYS A 11 31.48 -0.26 -7.45
N LYS A 12 30.31 -0.85 -7.20
CA LYS A 12 29.11 -0.52 -7.94
C LYS A 12 29.00 0.99 -7.89
N VAL A 13 29.12 1.63 -9.05
CA VAL A 13 28.91 3.06 -9.23
C VAL A 13 27.58 3.37 -8.58
N ASP A 14 27.59 4.26 -7.57
CA ASP A 14 26.42 4.66 -6.80
C ASP A 14 25.28 5.09 -7.75
N GLN A 15 24.36 4.17 -8.01
CA GLN A 15 23.10 4.44 -8.72
C GLN A 15 22.16 5.34 -7.88
N ASP A 16 22.58 5.73 -6.68
CA ASP A 16 21.80 6.56 -5.74
C ASP A 16 21.97 8.07 -5.95
N LYS A 17 22.89 8.55 -6.80
CA LYS A 17 23.09 9.99 -7.02
C LYS A 17 21.91 10.73 -7.68
N ASN A 18 20.97 10.00 -8.28
CA ASN A 18 19.78 10.58 -8.92
C ASN A 18 18.48 10.31 -8.16
N LYS A 19 18.53 9.75 -6.94
CA LYS A 19 17.33 9.67 -6.11
C LYS A 19 17.08 11.06 -5.52
N PRO A 20 15.90 11.67 -5.78
CA PRO A 20 15.60 12.99 -5.23
C PRO A 20 15.74 12.94 -3.70
N GLU A 21 16.45 13.93 -3.15
CA GLU A 21 16.52 14.16 -1.71
C GLU A 21 15.09 14.25 -1.16
N MET A 22 14.80 13.56 -0.05
CA MET A 22 13.45 13.50 0.48
C MET A 22 12.97 14.90 0.89
N VAL A 23 12.10 15.48 0.08
CA VAL A 23 11.44 16.74 0.42
C VAL A 23 10.17 16.42 1.23
N TYR A 24 10.13 16.93 2.46
CA TYR A 24 8.96 16.81 3.34
C TYR A 24 8.01 17.96 3.07
N PHE A 25 6.86 17.65 2.48
CA PHE A 25 5.83 18.66 2.25
C PHE A 25 4.84 18.69 3.40
N LYS A 26 4.62 19.87 4.00
CA LYS A 26 3.70 20.02 5.13
C LYS A 26 2.24 20.03 4.69
N ASN A 27 1.97 20.46 3.47
CA ASN A 27 0.64 20.47 2.88
C ASN A 27 0.68 20.16 1.39
N LYS A 28 -0.50 19.90 0.84
CA LYS A 28 -0.68 19.51 -0.56
C LYS A 28 -0.29 20.62 -1.53
N GLU A 29 -0.65 21.87 -1.24
CA GLU A 29 -0.39 23.02 -2.12
C GLU A 29 1.11 23.28 -2.30
N GLU A 30 1.88 23.21 -1.21
CA GLU A 30 3.34 23.33 -1.22
C GLU A 30 3.97 22.21 -2.06
N ALA A 31 3.52 20.98 -1.86
CA ALA A 31 3.99 19.82 -2.59
C ALA A 31 3.72 19.91 -4.09
N GLU A 32 2.52 20.33 -4.46
CA GLU A 32 2.10 20.46 -5.87
C GLU A 32 2.80 21.61 -6.57
N ARG A 33 3.06 22.72 -5.87
CA ARG A 33 3.86 23.84 -6.39
C ARG A 33 5.30 23.44 -6.70
N GLU A 34 5.91 22.60 -5.87
CA GLU A 34 7.32 22.21 -6.03
C GLU A 34 7.52 21.00 -6.95
N THR A 35 6.61 20.02 -6.93
CA THR A 35 6.79 18.75 -7.64
C THR A 35 5.81 18.50 -8.77
N GLY A 36 4.84 19.39 -8.94
CA GLY A 36 3.64 19.11 -9.72
C GLY A 36 2.70 18.16 -8.96
N TYR A 37 1.63 17.73 -9.62
CA TYR A 37 0.73 16.74 -9.05
C TYR A 37 1.46 15.41 -8.86
N PHE A 38 1.27 14.79 -7.70
CA PHE A 38 1.90 13.51 -7.39
C PHE A 38 1.01 12.59 -6.57
N LYS A 39 1.33 11.31 -6.67
CA LYS A 39 0.67 10.23 -5.96
C LYS A 39 1.70 9.49 -5.14
N VAL A 40 1.51 9.44 -3.82
CA VAL A 40 2.37 8.67 -2.93
C VAL A 40 2.15 7.18 -3.24
N SER A 41 3.22 6.45 -3.53
CA SER A 41 3.20 5.01 -3.81
C SER A 41 3.55 4.19 -2.57
N SER A 42 4.49 4.66 -1.75
CA SER A 42 4.86 4.03 -0.48
C SER A 42 5.44 5.02 0.52
N ILE A 43 5.29 4.71 1.81
CA ILE A 43 5.92 5.43 2.93
C ILE A 43 6.55 4.44 3.89
N GLN A 44 7.73 4.76 4.39
CA GLN A 44 8.40 4.03 5.46
C GLN A 44 8.31 4.84 6.74
N VAL A 45 7.82 4.22 7.81
CA VAL A 45 7.67 4.85 9.13
C VAL A 45 8.37 4.07 10.23
N THR A 46 8.67 4.76 11.33
CA THR A 46 9.19 4.14 12.55
C THR A 46 8.20 3.14 13.16
N PRO A 47 8.69 2.15 13.94
CA PRO A 47 7.85 1.21 14.69
C PRO A 47 6.79 1.87 15.60
N GLU A 48 7.13 2.99 16.26
CA GLU A 48 6.24 3.68 17.20
C GLU A 48 5.01 4.23 16.48
N LEU A 49 5.23 4.99 15.40
CA LEU A 49 4.15 5.51 14.56
C LEU A 49 3.36 4.37 13.90
N ALA A 50 4.04 3.31 13.45
CA ALA A 50 3.37 2.14 12.87
C ALA A 50 2.36 1.49 13.83
N LYS A 51 2.70 1.38 15.12
CA LYS A 51 1.79 0.87 16.16
C LYS A 51 0.56 1.77 16.33
N SER A 52 0.76 3.09 16.29
CA SER A 52 -0.34 4.07 16.39
C SER A 52 -1.27 3.99 15.19
N ILE A 53 -0.73 3.93 13.97
CA ILE A 53 -1.52 3.79 12.73
C ILE A 53 -2.28 2.44 12.75
N LEU A 54 -1.61 1.34 13.11
CA LEU A 54 -2.26 0.04 13.18
C LEU A 54 -3.40 0.04 14.22
N SER A 55 -3.17 0.64 15.38
CA SER A 55 -4.20 0.76 16.42
C SER A 55 -5.43 1.52 15.91
N PHE A 56 -5.24 2.60 15.15
CA PHE A 56 -6.32 3.33 14.51
C PHE A 56 -7.07 2.45 13.50
N VAL A 57 -6.34 1.74 12.63
CA VAL A 57 -6.91 0.83 11.63
C VAL A 57 -7.78 -0.25 12.29
N GLN A 58 -7.30 -0.86 13.36
CA GLN A 58 -8.02 -1.93 14.07
C GLN A 58 -9.24 -1.41 14.84
N ARG A 59 -9.09 -0.32 15.60
CA ARG A 59 -10.20 0.27 16.38
C ARG A 59 -11.36 0.75 15.51
N ASN A 60 -11.08 1.18 14.29
CA ASN A 60 -12.09 1.67 13.35
C ASN A 60 -12.60 0.59 12.38
N GLY A 61 -12.18 -0.67 12.52
CA GLY A 61 -12.61 -1.77 11.66
C GLY A 61 -12.18 -1.61 10.20
N LEU A 62 -11.05 -0.93 9.94
CA LEU A 62 -10.54 -0.67 8.58
C LEU A 62 -9.66 -1.81 8.05
N GLN A 63 -9.24 -2.72 8.93
CA GLN A 63 -8.45 -3.90 8.55
C GLN A 63 -9.34 -4.90 7.82
N THR A 64 -8.98 -5.25 6.59
CA THR A 64 -9.70 -6.24 5.77
C THR A 64 -9.20 -7.66 6.05
N PHE A 65 -7.89 -7.80 6.29
CA PHE A 65 -7.20 -9.06 6.48
C PHE A 65 -5.80 -8.82 7.07
N ALA A 66 -5.19 -9.85 7.67
CA ALA A 66 -3.80 -9.79 8.11
C ALA A 66 -3.10 -11.15 7.89
N GLN A 67 -1.86 -11.13 7.42
CA GLN A 67 -1.10 -12.35 7.10
C GLN A 67 0.40 -12.15 7.26
N ILE A 68 1.09 -13.20 7.72
CA ILE A 68 2.55 -13.27 7.68
C ILE A 68 2.98 -13.49 6.22
N SER A 69 3.93 -12.70 5.73
CA SER A 69 4.45 -12.88 4.37
C SER A 69 5.00 -14.29 4.16
N LYS A 70 4.96 -14.82 2.93
CA LYS A 70 5.44 -16.18 2.63
C LYS A 70 6.89 -16.42 3.10
N LYS A 71 7.73 -15.38 3.00
CA LYS A 71 9.12 -15.39 3.45
C LYS A 71 9.29 -15.24 4.97
N LYS A 72 8.20 -15.05 5.73
CA LYS A 72 8.16 -14.82 7.18
C LYS A 72 8.99 -13.62 7.65
N THR A 73 9.17 -12.64 6.76
CA THR A 73 9.96 -11.43 7.04
C THR A 73 9.11 -10.27 7.54
N SER A 74 7.80 -10.34 7.32
CA SER A 74 6.88 -9.26 7.68
C SER A 74 5.50 -9.79 8.10
N TYR A 75 4.81 -9.00 8.89
CA TYR A 75 3.38 -9.14 9.13
C TYR A 75 2.63 -8.04 8.40
N ASN A 76 1.74 -8.44 7.52
CA ASN A 76 1.04 -7.55 6.61
C ASN A 76 -0.38 -7.34 7.12
N HIS A 77 -0.78 -6.09 7.28
CA HIS A 77 -2.13 -5.66 7.61
C HIS A 77 -2.72 -4.94 6.40
N TYR A 78 -3.81 -5.48 5.88
CA TYR A 78 -4.43 -5.01 4.66
C TYR A 78 -5.63 -4.12 4.98
N THR A 79 -5.80 -3.04 4.21
CA THR A 79 -6.99 -2.19 4.19
C THR A 79 -7.51 -2.09 2.75
N LEU A 80 -8.60 -1.34 2.52
CA LEU A 80 -9.11 -1.13 1.17
C LEU A 80 -8.28 -0.14 0.32
N LYS A 81 -7.38 0.65 0.92
CA LYS A 81 -6.59 1.67 0.19
C LYS A 81 -5.08 1.48 0.31
N PHE A 82 -4.62 0.84 1.37
CA PHE A 82 -3.19 0.62 1.61
C PHE A 82 -2.92 -0.68 2.38
N THR A 83 -1.67 -1.14 2.31
CA THR A 83 -1.17 -2.27 3.08
C THR A 83 -0.03 -1.82 3.98
N MET A 84 -0.10 -2.16 5.26
CA MET A 84 0.99 -1.97 6.22
C MET A 84 1.80 -3.26 6.34
N ARG A 85 3.08 -3.23 5.95
CA ARG A 85 4.03 -4.33 6.11
C ARG A 85 4.97 -4.05 7.28
N GLN A 86 4.76 -4.74 8.39
CA GLN A 86 5.59 -4.61 9.57
C GLN A 86 6.75 -5.61 9.49
N TYR A 87 7.98 -5.11 9.31
CA TYR A 87 9.16 -5.95 9.19
C TYR A 87 9.79 -6.21 10.55
N TYR A 88 10.16 -7.48 10.81
CA TYR A 88 10.77 -7.89 12.07
C TYR A 88 12.26 -7.62 12.07
N ALA A 89 12.79 -7.16 13.21
CA ALA A 89 14.23 -7.04 13.43
C ALA A 89 14.91 -8.41 13.55
N SER A 90 14.19 -9.42 14.04
CA SER A 90 14.64 -10.81 14.13
C SER A 90 13.44 -11.76 14.05
N PRO A 91 13.23 -12.43 12.90
CA PRO A 91 12.05 -13.27 12.66
C PRO A 91 11.82 -14.40 13.68
N GLY A 92 12.83 -14.76 14.49
CA GLY A 92 12.78 -15.90 15.42
C GLY A 92 13.03 -15.59 16.90
N ARG A 93 13.24 -14.33 17.33
CA ARG A 93 13.63 -14.00 18.73
C ARG A 93 12.83 -12.88 19.41
N GLY A 94 11.70 -12.47 18.82
CA GLY A 94 10.76 -11.53 19.46
C GLY A 94 10.11 -10.59 18.45
N ASN A 95 8.93 -10.08 18.79
CA ASN A 95 8.11 -9.17 17.98
C ASN A 95 8.65 -7.73 17.95
N HIS A 96 9.97 -7.54 17.97
CA HIS A 96 10.57 -6.22 17.82
C HIS A 96 10.56 -5.84 16.34
N TYR A 97 9.69 -4.91 15.98
CA TYR A 97 9.59 -4.37 14.63
C TYR A 97 10.76 -3.43 14.33
N LYS A 98 11.37 -3.57 13.14
CA LYS A 98 12.46 -2.71 12.68
C LYS A 98 11.93 -1.44 12.03
N TYR A 99 10.94 -1.59 11.14
CA TYR A 99 10.24 -0.49 10.46
C TYR A 99 8.94 -1.02 9.85
N CYS A 100 8.05 -0.10 9.44
CA CYS A 100 6.86 -0.43 8.68
C CYS A 100 6.89 0.26 7.33
N TRP A 101 6.65 -0.50 6.26
CA TRP A 101 6.29 0.08 4.96
C TRP A 101 4.78 0.14 4.85
N ILE A 102 4.26 1.26 4.36
CA ILE A 102 2.85 1.42 4.03
C ILE A 102 2.79 1.68 2.54
N GLU A 103 2.20 0.74 1.82
CA GLU A 103 2.16 0.74 0.36
C GLU A 103 0.74 1.00 -0.11
N ARG A 104 0.61 1.72 -1.21
CA ARG A 104 -0.68 1.87 -1.88
C ARG A 104 -1.11 0.51 -2.42
N GLY A 105 -2.38 0.16 -2.24
CA GLY A 105 -2.93 -0.99 -2.96
C GLY A 105 -4.26 -1.50 -2.40
N VAL A 106 -5.07 -2.07 -3.31
CA VAL A 106 -6.17 -2.99 -2.99
C VAL A 106 -5.61 -4.41 -3.09
N THR A 107 -4.89 -4.85 -2.06
CA THR A 107 -4.52 -6.26 -2.03
C THR A 107 -5.67 -7.05 -1.43
N GLN A 108 -5.98 -8.17 -2.09
CA GLN A 108 -7.07 -9.10 -1.79
C GLN A 108 -7.34 -9.25 -0.29
N GLY A 109 -8.62 -9.16 0.07
CA GLY A 109 -9.09 -9.38 1.43
C GLY A 109 -10.60 -9.59 1.46
N ASN A 110 -11.13 -10.01 2.61
CA ASN A 110 -12.52 -10.43 2.77
C ASN A 110 -13.54 -9.37 2.30
N LEU A 111 -13.21 -8.08 2.45
CA LEU A 111 -14.10 -7.01 2.01
C LEU A 111 -14.08 -6.80 0.49
N THR A 112 -12.96 -7.05 -0.21
CA THR A 112 -12.95 -6.99 -1.69
C THR A 112 -13.75 -8.12 -2.34
N SER A 113 -13.87 -9.28 -1.66
CA SER A 113 -14.76 -10.35 -2.10
C SER A 113 -16.24 -10.00 -1.97
N LEU A 114 -16.61 -9.05 -1.09
CA LEU A 114 -17.99 -8.59 -0.96
C LEU A 114 -18.52 -7.92 -2.22
N ARG A 115 -17.64 -7.43 -3.10
CA ARG A 115 -18.02 -6.86 -4.41
C ARG A 115 -17.88 -7.83 -5.59
N LYS A 116 -17.57 -9.10 -5.35
CA LYS A 116 -17.43 -10.09 -6.42
C LYS A 116 -18.79 -10.69 -6.78
N THR A 117 -19.04 -10.82 -8.08
CA THR A 117 -20.16 -11.61 -8.60
C THR A 117 -19.94 -13.07 -8.25
N THR A 118 -20.97 -13.70 -7.66
CA THR A 118 -20.98 -15.13 -7.38
C THR A 118 -21.66 -15.85 -8.54
N ILE A 119 -21.04 -16.91 -9.04
CA ILE A 119 -21.58 -17.72 -10.14
C ILE A 119 -21.99 -19.07 -9.58
N THR A 120 -23.27 -19.41 -9.73
CA THR A 120 -23.77 -20.76 -9.44
C THR A 120 -24.01 -21.50 -10.75
N ARG A 121 -23.65 -22.78 -10.78
CA ARG A 121 -23.90 -23.67 -11.92
C ARG A 121 -24.80 -24.78 -11.45
N ARG A 122 -25.89 -25.03 -12.16
CA ARG A 122 -26.83 -26.11 -11.87
C ARG A 122 -27.16 -26.82 -13.17
N THR A 123 -27.28 -28.14 -13.10
CA THR A 123 -27.82 -28.92 -14.22
C THR A 123 -29.33 -28.84 -14.15
N ASP A 124 -29.97 -28.47 -15.25
CA ASP A 124 -31.43 -28.43 -15.33
C ASP A 124 -32.03 -29.83 -15.56
N ALA A 125 -33.36 -29.89 -15.67
CA ALA A 125 -34.08 -31.15 -15.89
C ALA A 125 -33.75 -31.83 -17.23
N ASN A 126 -33.16 -31.09 -18.19
CA ASN A 126 -32.80 -31.58 -19.52
C ASN A 126 -31.32 -31.97 -19.62
N GLY A 127 -30.54 -31.83 -18.53
CA GLY A 127 -29.11 -32.12 -18.51
C GLY A 127 -28.24 -30.94 -18.94
N GLU A 128 -28.81 -29.76 -19.21
CA GLU A 128 -28.05 -28.56 -19.59
C GLU A 128 -27.48 -27.85 -18.37
N ILE A 129 -26.26 -27.30 -18.49
CA ILE A 129 -25.64 -26.53 -17.41
C ILE A 129 -26.14 -25.09 -17.48
N VAL A 130 -27.01 -24.73 -16.55
CA VAL A 130 -27.46 -23.35 -16.34
C VAL A 130 -26.45 -22.63 -15.45
N ARG A 131 -25.96 -21.49 -15.94
CA ARG A 131 -25.11 -20.56 -15.21
C ARG A 131 -25.95 -19.39 -14.72
N THR A 132 -26.02 -19.20 -13.40
CA THR A 132 -26.69 -18.05 -12.79
C THR A 132 -25.65 -17.15 -12.13
N GLU A 133 -25.70 -15.87 -12.46
CA GLU A 133 -24.82 -14.86 -11.88
C GLU A 133 -25.58 -14.05 -10.84
N HIS A 134 -24.99 -13.92 -9.66
CA HIS A 134 -25.50 -13.11 -8.57
C HIS A 134 -24.51 -11.99 -8.30
N GLY A 135 -24.93 -10.75 -8.53
CA GLY A 135 -24.18 -9.58 -8.10
C GLY A 135 -24.02 -9.53 -6.58
N PRO A 136 -23.14 -8.65 -6.06
CA PRO A 136 -23.03 -8.43 -4.63
C PRO A 136 -24.35 -7.95 -4.05
N SER A 137 -24.66 -8.33 -2.81
CA SER A 137 -25.87 -7.82 -2.15
C SER A 137 -25.75 -6.30 -1.89
N GLU A 138 -26.89 -5.63 -1.70
CA GLU A 138 -26.89 -4.21 -1.32
C GLU A 138 -26.17 -3.98 0.02
N MET A 139 -26.35 -4.90 0.96
CA MET A 139 -25.68 -4.87 2.27
C MET A 139 -24.16 -4.98 2.13
N ASP A 140 -23.68 -5.91 1.30
CA ASP A 140 -22.26 -6.11 1.02
C ASP A 140 -21.64 -4.88 0.34
N SER A 141 -22.37 -4.29 -0.60
CA SER A 141 -21.96 -3.08 -1.30
C SER A 141 -21.88 -1.88 -0.33
N PHE A 142 -22.89 -1.71 0.52
CA PHE A 142 -22.91 -0.68 1.55
C PHE A 142 -21.77 -0.83 2.55
N GLN A 143 -21.51 -2.04 3.04
CA GLN A 143 -20.41 -2.31 3.96
C GLN A 143 -19.05 -1.97 3.33
N TYR A 144 -18.85 -2.35 2.06
CA TYR A 144 -17.64 -2.02 1.32
C TYR A 144 -17.44 -0.50 1.21
N ASP A 145 -18.48 0.23 0.80
CA ASP A 145 -18.41 1.68 0.58
C ASP A 145 -18.22 2.43 1.91
N LEU A 146 -18.84 1.97 3.00
CA LEU A 146 -18.66 2.51 4.34
C LEU A 146 -17.22 2.37 4.83
N VAL A 147 -16.58 1.21 4.63
CA VAL A 147 -15.18 1.02 5.02
C VAL A 147 -14.25 1.81 4.09
N LYS A 148 -14.53 1.84 2.78
CA LYS A 148 -13.72 2.58 1.79
C LYS A 148 -13.74 4.09 2.06
N SER A 149 -14.89 4.65 2.43
CA SER A 149 -15.02 6.09 2.74
C SER A 149 -14.26 6.49 4.00
N LYS A 150 -14.26 5.63 5.04
CA LYS A 150 -13.54 5.88 6.30
C LYS A 150 -12.04 5.61 6.22
N THR A 151 -11.60 4.77 5.28
CA THR A 151 -10.18 4.45 5.12
C THR A 151 -9.47 5.66 4.51
N PRO A 152 -8.43 6.24 5.13
CA PRO A 152 -7.67 7.31 4.51
C PRO A 152 -6.89 6.78 3.30
N ASP A 153 -6.75 7.59 2.25
CA ASP A 153 -5.81 7.28 1.18
C ASP A 153 -4.36 7.55 1.62
N LEU A 154 -3.40 7.10 0.82
CA LEU A 154 -1.98 7.20 1.19
C LEU A 154 -1.45 8.64 1.16
N ASN A 155 -2.03 9.53 0.35
CA ASN A 155 -1.66 10.95 0.34
C ASN A 155 -2.16 11.62 1.63
N GLN A 156 -3.41 11.38 2.01
CA GLN A 156 -3.99 11.84 3.27
C GLN A 156 -3.15 11.38 4.47
N LEU A 157 -2.76 10.10 4.49
CA LEU A 157 -1.91 9.56 5.54
C LEU A 157 -0.52 10.21 5.53
N TYR A 158 0.11 10.38 4.37
CA TYR A 158 1.40 11.05 4.23
C TYR A 158 1.38 12.47 4.80
N PHE A 159 0.45 13.32 4.36
CA PHE A 159 0.37 14.71 4.84
C PHE A 159 0.07 14.79 6.34
N TRP A 160 -0.78 13.90 6.86
CA TRP A 160 -1.03 13.81 8.29
C TRP A 160 0.24 13.46 9.08
N ILE A 161 1.09 12.57 8.56
CA ILE A 161 2.39 12.23 9.18
C ILE A 161 3.33 13.43 9.10
N CYS A 162 3.46 14.10 7.95
CA CYS A 162 4.31 15.28 7.82
C CYS A 162 3.92 16.40 8.80
N GLN A 163 2.62 16.57 9.05
CA GLN A 163 2.10 17.60 9.97
C GLN A 163 2.29 17.25 11.44
N LYS A 164 1.99 16.01 11.84
CA LYS A 164 1.95 15.62 13.27
C LYS A 164 3.20 14.89 13.75
N TYR A 165 3.85 14.14 12.87
CA TYR A 165 4.91 13.19 13.19
C TYR A 165 6.05 13.22 12.16
N PRO A 166 6.59 14.39 11.75
CA PRO A 166 7.58 14.46 10.67
C PRO A 166 8.82 13.60 10.92
N ASN A 167 9.29 13.54 12.17
CA ASN A 167 10.47 12.74 12.56
C ASN A 167 10.28 11.22 12.43
N HIS A 168 9.03 10.77 12.32
CA HIS A 168 8.67 9.36 12.20
C HIS A 168 8.57 8.89 10.74
N LEU A 169 8.54 9.81 9.77
CA LEU A 169 8.65 9.48 8.35
C LEU A 169 10.13 9.26 8.01
N LYS A 170 10.46 8.09 7.46
CA LYS A 170 11.83 7.68 7.14
C LYS A 170 12.12 7.65 5.66
N ARG A 171 11.14 7.24 4.85
CA ARG A 171 11.20 7.23 3.38
C ARG A 171 9.82 7.48 2.80
N MET A 172 9.79 8.10 1.62
CA MET A 172 8.58 8.23 0.81
C MET A 172 8.95 8.03 -0.65
N SER A 173 8.09 7.33 -1.38
CA SER A 173 8.17 7.19 -2.83
C SER A 173 6.87 7.71 -3.44
N TYR A 174 6.99 8.38 -4.58
CA TYR A 174 5.87 8.94 -5.30
C TYR A 174 6.06 8.84 -6.81
N GLU A 175 4.94 8.92 -7.50
CA GLU A 175 4.86 9.03 -8.95
C GLU A 175 4.26 10.40 -9.29
N ARG A 176 4.87 11.11 -10.24
CA ARG A 176 4.27 12.33 -10.80
C ARG A 176 3.07 11.93 -11.65
N ILE A 177 1.98 12.68 -11.53
CA ILE A 177 0.77 12.47 -12.33
C ILE A 177 0.47 13.75 -13.11
N MET A 178 -0.14 13.60 -14.28
CA MET A 178 -0.67 14.75 -14.99
C MET A 178 -1.90 15.30 -14.25
N PRO A 179 -2.04 16.62 -14.13
CA PRO A 179 -3.28 17.18 -13.63
C PRO A 179 -4.44 16.75 -14.54
N SER A 180 -5.46 16.13 -13.98
CA SER A 180 -6.72 15.84 -14.69
C SER A 180 -7.53 17.12 -14.83
N TYR A 181 -7.09 18.06 -15.68
CA TYR A 181 -7.85 19.26 -16.05
C TYR A 181 -8.65 19.10 -17.35
N LEU A 182 -8.82 17.88 -17.85
CA LEU A 182 -9.87 17.60 -18.83
C LEU A 182 -11.10 17.07 -18.08
N GLU A 183 -11.95 18.04 -17.71
CA GLU A 183 -13.39 17.94 -17.47
C GLU A 183 -13.91 16.84 -16.53
N GLY A 184 -14.17 17.21 -15.27
CA GLY A 184 -15.34 16.73 -14.51
C GLY A 184 -15.43 15.24 -14.16
N VAL A 185 -14.46 14.43 -14.56
CA VAL A 185 -14.37 13.01 -14.23
C VAL A 185 -13.30 12.88 -13.15
N GLU A 186 -13.72 12.82 -11.90
CA GLU A 186 -12.96 12.02 -10.94
C GLU A 186 -12.77 10.67 -11.64
N LEU A 187 -11.54 10.34 -12.05
CA LEU A 187 -11.24 9.01 -12.53
C LEU A 187 -11.57 8.05 -11.39
N THR A 188 -12.78 7.49 -11.44
CA THR A 188 -13.21 6.29 -10.72
C THR A 188 -12.52 5.05 -11.29
N VAL A 189 -11.35 5.24 -11.93
CA VAL A 189 -10.39 4.16 -12.13
C VAL A 189 -9.91 3.83 -10.74
N ASP A 190 -10.27 2.64 -10.25
CA ASP A 190 -9.81 2.11 -8.97
C ASP A 190 -8.27 2.04 -9.04
N ASP A 191 -7.65 3.14 -8.63
CA ASP A 191 -6.29 3.59 -8.90
C ASP A 191 -5.22 2.79 -8.11
N TYR A 192 -5.67 1.67 -7.58
CA TYR A 192 -5.02 0.80 -6.64
C TYR A 192 -4.80 -0.60 -7.26
N LYS A 193 -5.01 -0.75 -8.57
CA LYS A 193 -4.76 -1.96 -9.38
C LYS A 193 -3.30 -2.15 -9.81
N THR A 194 -2.35 -1.35 -9.32
CA THR A 194 -0.93 -1.54 -9.66
C THR A 194 -0.35 -2.77 -8.94
N PRO A 195 0.32 -3.70 -9.67
CA PRO A 195 0.98 -4.84 -9.05
C PRO A 195 2.17 -4.38 -8.21
N VAL A 196 2.27 -4.94 -6.99
CA VAL A 196 3.40 -4.66 -6.10
C VAL A 196 4.59 -5.53 -6.53
N PHE A 197 5.63 -4.91 -7.09
CA PHE A 197 6.92 -5.55 -7.30
C PHE A 197 7.65 -5.72 -5.96
N ASP A 198 8.05 -6.95 -5.62
CA ASP A 198 8.83 -7.30 -4.42
C ASP A 198 10.33 -7.06 -4.67
N ASP A 199 10.68 -5.88 -5.21
CA ASP A 199 12.02 -5.53 -5.72
C ASP A 199 12.76 -4.50 -4.83
N TYR A 200 12.50 -4.47 -3.53
CA TYR A 200 13.31 -3.65 -2.63
C TYR A 200 14.64 -4.34 -2.28
N PRO A 201 15.75 -3.60 -2.26
CA PRO A 201 17.09 -4.15 -2.09
C PRO A 201 17.24 -4.79 -0.71
N ARG A 202 17.88 -5.95 -0.71
CA ARG A 202 18.33 -6.66 0.49
C ARG A 202 19.66 -6.03 0.88
N ASP A 203 19.66 -5.29 1.99
CA ASP A 203 20.89 -5.04 2.75
C ASP A 203 21.33 -6.33 3.43
#